data_AF-A0ABD0RT86-F1
#
_entry.id   AF-A0ABD0RT86-F1
#
_cell.length_a   1.000
_cell.length_b   1.000
_cell.length_c   1.000
_cell.angle_alpha   90.00
_cell.angle_beta   90.00
_cell.angle_gamma   90.00
#
_symmetry.space_group_name_H-M   'P 1'
#
loop_
_entity.id
_entity.type
_entity.pdbx_description
1 polymer ?
#
loop_
_entity_poly.entity_id
_entity_poly.type
_entity_poly.pdbx_seq_one_letter_code
_entity_poly.pdbx_strand_id
1 'polypeptide(L)'
;KRSSGELSDSLTPDPNNLLGRRIQHSWREKGALTKWKGTVLDRLSVNSSLFMVKYDGFDCVYGIELFKDERVSNLQVLTEKV
;
A
#
# COMPACT_ATOMS: atom_id res chain seq x y z
N LYS A 1 -19.37 -7.04 -31.19
CA LYS A 1 -18.42 -7.65 -30.24
C LYS A 1 -17.12 -6.85 -30.26
N ARG A 2 -17.01 -5.80 -29.44
CA ARG A 2 -15.75 -5.15 -29.09
C ARG A 2 -15.82 -4.89 -27.60
N SER A 3 -14.85 -5.48 -26.90
CA SER A 3 -14.76 -5.56 -25.45
C SER A 3 -14.66 -4.14 -24.88
N SER A 4 -15.62 -3.76 -24.04
CA SER A 4 -15.42 -2.65 -23.11
C SER A 4 -14.26 -3.06 -22.20
N GLY A 5 -13.12 -2.41 -22.36
CA GLY A 5 -12.03 -2.52 -21.41
C GLY A 5 -12.54 -2.02 -20.08
N GLU A 6 -12.54 -2.89 -19.07
CA GLU A 6 -12.76 -2.52 -17.69
C GLU A 6 -11.69 -1.48 -17.31
N LEU A 7 -12.08 -0.21 -17.31
CA LEU A 7 -11.41 0.80 -16.51
C LEU A 7 -11.60 0.35 -15.07
N SER A 8 -10.64 -0.40 -14.54
CA SER A 8 -10.61 -0.70 -13.12
C SER A 8 -10.47 0.63 -12.39
N ASP A 9 -11.59 1.17 -11.92
CA ASP A 9 -11.60 2.28 -10.98
C ASP A 9 -10.63 1.92 -9.87
N SER A 10 -9.48 2.59 -9.83
CA SER A 10 -8.50 2.40 -8.76
C SER A 10 -9.04 3.08 -7.52
N LEU A 11 -10.04 2.44 -6.90
CA LEU A 11 -10.58 2.88 -5.62
C LEU A 11 -9.45 2.84 -4.61
N THR A 12 -9.21 3.97 -3.96
CA THR A 12 -8.28 4.02 -2.82
C THR A 12 -8.71 2.99 -1.80
N PRO A 13 -7.81 2.10 -1.35
CA PRO A 13 -8.16 1.05 -0.41
C PRO A 13 -8.77 1.58 0.89
N ASP A 14 -9.74 0.87 1.46
CA ASP A 14 -10.28 1.21 2.78
C ASP A 14 -9.20 0.98 3.87
N PRO A 15 -8.79 2.02 4.62
CA PRO A 15 -7.82 1.90 5.70
C PRO A 15 -8.19 0.86 6.78
N ASN A 16 -9.49 0.58 6.96
CA ASN A 16 -9.98 -0.35 7.98
C ASN A 16 -9.88 -1.83 7.55
N ASN A 17 -9.60 -2.11 6.27
CA ASN A 17 -9.54 -3.46 5.72
C ASN A 17 -8.15 -3.80 5.14
N LEU A 18 -7.10 -3.15 5.66
CA LEU A 18 -5.73 -3.38 5.20
C LEU A 18 -4.96 -4.43 6.01
N LEU A 19 -5.35 -4.72 7.25
CA LEU A 19 -4.60 -5.66 8.10
C LEU A 19 -4.48 -7.04 7.46
N GLY A 20 -3.26 -7.57 7.42
CA GLY A 20 -2.93 -8.85 6.78
C GLY A 20 -3.00 -8.84 5.25
N ARG A 21 -3.34 -7.71 4.61
CA ARG A 21 -3.41 -7.60 3.15
C ARG A 21 -2.02 -7.38 2.55
N ARG A 22 -1.82 -7.97 1.38
CA ARG A 22 -0.77 -7.59 0.45
C ARG A 22 -1.11 -6.26 -0.20
N ILE A 23 -0.15 -5.35 -0.25
CA ILE A 23 -0.28 -4.03 -0.87
C ILE A 23 0.85 -3.79 -1.86
N GLN A 24 0.59 -2.90 -2.81
CA GLN A 24 1.62 -2.24 -3.60
C GLN A 24 1.40 -0.73 -3.58
N HIS A 25 2.49 0.03 -3.63
CA HIS A 25 2.42 1.47 -3.86
C HIS A 25 3.70 1.97 -4.53
N SER A 26 3.66 3.20 -5.00
CA SER A 26 4.83 3.95 -5.43
C SER A 26 5.38 4.79 -4.27
N TRP A 27 6.69 4.99 -4.25
CA TRP A 27 7.42 5.82 -3.30
C TRP A 27 8.28 6.84 -4.05
N ARG A 28 8.10 8.13 -3.73
CA ARG A 28 8.87 9.22 -4.32
C ARG A 28 9.87 9.79 -3.32
N GLU A 29 11.15 9.72 -3.65
CA GLU A 29 12.20 10.29 -2.82
C GLU A 29 13.33 10.85 -3.68
N LYS A 30 13.71 12.12 -3.44
CA LYS A 30 14.79 12.82 -4.17
C LYS A 30 14.67 12.72 -5.70
N GLY A 31 13.43 12.76 -6.22
CA GLY A 31 13.13 12.67 -7.65
C GLY A 31 13.01 11.23 -8.20
N ALA A 32 13.48 10.21 -7.47
CA ALA A 32 13.31 8.82 -7.85
C ALA A 32 11.90 8.32 -7.48
N LEU A 33 11.25 7.62 -8.42
CA LEU A 33 9.99 6.93 -8.20
C LEU A 33 10.23 5.42 -8.20
N THR A 34 10.00 4.77 -7.07
CA THR A 34 10.20 3.33 -6.89
C THR A 34 8.87 2.66 -6.57
N LYS A 35 8.73 1.36 -6.90
CA LYS A 35 7.54 0.58 -6.56
C LYS A 35 7.86 -0.39 -5.43
N TRP A 36 6.97 -0.47 -4.46
CA TRP A 36 7.13 -1.28 -3.26
C TRP A 36 5.94 -2.22 -3.10
N LYS A 37 6.22 -3.45 -2.69
CA LYS A 37 5.22 -4.47 -2.36
C LYS A 37 5.50 -4.99 -0.95
N GLY A 38 4.45 -5.17 -0.18
CA GLY A 38 4.57 -5.58 1.21
C GLY A 38 3.27 -6.06 1.81
N THR A 39 3.35 -6.54 3.05
CA THR A 39 2.21 -6.98 3.85
C THR A 39 2.01 -5.99 4.99
N VAL A 40 0.77 -5.53 5.18
CA VAL A 40 0.40 -4.74 6.35
C VAL A 40 0.24 -5.67 7.54
N LEU A 41 1.08 -5.48 8.55
CA LEU A 41 1.12 -6.31 9.75
C LEU A 41 0.18 -5.79 10.83
N ASP A 42 0.19 -4.47 11.04
CA ASP A 42 -0.56 -3.84 12.14
C ASP A 42 -0.86 -2.36 11.85
N ARG A 43 -1.76 -1.78 12.64
CA ARG A 43 -2.11 -0.35 12.65
C ARG A 43 -2.11 0.14 14.09
N LEU A 44 -1.35 1.20 14.36
CA LEU A 44 -1.16 1.64 15.75
C LEU A 44 -2.47 2.17 16.35
N SER A 45 -2.76 1.74 17.57
CA SER A 45 -3.92 2.24 18.33
C SER A 45 -3.78 3.70 18.75
N VAL A 46 -2.55 4.14 19.08
CA VAL A 46 -2.25 5.52 19.50
C VAL A 46 -2.16 6.51 18.32
N ASN A 47 -1.85 6.02 17.12
CA ASN A 47 -1.90 6.79 15.88
C ASN A 47 -2.46 5.91 14.76
N SER A 48 -3.77 6.03 14.53
CA SER A 48 -4.48 5.26 13.50
C SER A 48 -4.06 5.65 12.08
N SER A 49 -3.19 6.62 11.86
CA SER A 49 -2.63 6.90 10.53
C SER A 49 -1.41 6.04 10.22
N LEU A 50 -0.72 5.49 11.23
CA LEU A 50 0.53 4.77 11.07
C LEU A 50 0.29 3.25 10.93
N PHE A 51 0.75 2.70 9.81
CA PHE A 51 0.69 1.27 9.50
C PHE A 51 2.08 0.65 9.62
N MET A 52 2.16 -0.55 10.20
CA MET A 52 3.37 -1.36 10.22
C MET A 52 3.37 -2.26 8.98
N VAL A 53 4.38 -2.13 8.13
CA VAL A 53 4.46 -2.84 6.85
C VAL A 53 5.78 -3.62 6.76
N LYS A 54 5.69 -4.90 6.37
CA LYS A 54 6.85 -5.72 5.99
C LYS A 54 6.96 -5.75 4.48
N TYR A 55 8.02 -5.15 3.94
CA TYR A 55 8.29 -5.15 2.50
C TYR A 55 9.01 -6.42 2.05
N ASP A 56 8.81 -6.77 0.78
CA ASP A 56 9.47 -7.91 0.15
C ASP A 56 10.97 -7.63 -0.02
N GLY A 57 11.83 -8.60 0.33
CA GLY A 57 13.28 -8.48 0.16
C GLY A 57 14.01 -7.63 1.22
N PHE A 58 13.31 -7.10 2.23
CA PHE A 58 13.89 -6.35 3.34
C PHE A 58 13.48 -6.96 4.67
N ASP A 59 14.42 -7.20 5.60
CA ASP A 59 14.10 -7.85 6.88
C ASP A 59 13.37 -6.93 7.87
N CYS A 60 13.55 -5.61 7.74
CA CYS A 60 12.95 -4.62 8.61
C CYS A 60 11.43 -4.50 8.44
N VAL A 61 10.76 -4.12 9.53
CA VAL A 61 9.38 -3.62 9.52
C VAL A 61 9.41 -2.10 9.53
N TYR A 62 8.56 -1.48 8.70
CA TYR A 62 8.53 -0.03 8.51
C TYR A 62 7.20 0.55 8.97
N GLY A 63 7.27 1.70 9.64
CA GLY A 63 6.10 2.50 10.00
C GLY A 63 5.81 3.57 8.98
N ILE A 64 4.65 3.53 8.32
CA ILE A 64 4.32 4.44 7.23
C ILE A 64 2.88 4.92 7.35
N GLU A 65 2.67 6.23 7.20
CA GLU A 65 1.35 6.82 7.11
C GLU A 65 0.82 6.71 5.68
N LEU A 66 0.42 5.51 5.26
CA LEU A 66 0.11 5.13 3.86
C LEU A 66 -0.86 6.08 3.12
N PHE A 67 -1.70 6.80 3.84
CA PHE A 67 -2.73 7.71 3.28
C PHE A 67 -2.41 9.19 3.46
N LYS A 68 -1.37 9.54 4.23
CA LYS A 68 -1.00 10.93 4.55
C LYS A 68 0.39 11.30 4.06
N ASP A 69 1.27 10.33 3.90
CA ASP A 69 2.64 10.58 3.44
C ASP A 69 2.63 10.89 1.93
N GLU A 70 3.00 12.12 1.58
CA GLU A 70 3.02 12.61 0.19
C GLU A 70 4.00 11.84 -0.71
N ARG A 71 4.95 11.11 -0.12
CA ARG A 71 5.86 10.23 -0.88
C ARG A 71 5.14 8.99 -1.38
N VAL A 72 4.04 8.59 -0.74
CA VAL A 72 3.23 7.43 -1.13
C VAL A 72 2.21 7.82 -2.20
N SER A 73 2.17 7.06 -3.29
CA SER A 73 1.16 7.23 -4.33
C SER A 73 0.76 5.89 -4.95
N ASN A 74 -0.36 5.83 -5.67
CA ASN A 74 -0.86 4.61 -6.32
C ASN A 74 -0.95 3.40 -5.36
N LEU A 75 -1.41 3.64 -4.12
CA LEU A 75 -1.64 2.57 -3.15
C LEU A 75 -2.76 1.65 -3.64
N GLN A 76 -2.48 0.35 -3.69
CA GLN A 76 -3.41 -0.68 -4.14
C GLN A 76 -3.29 -1.91 -3.24
N VAL A 77 -4.41 -2.60 -3.02
CA VAL A 77 -4.43 -3.91 -2.38
C VAL A 77 -4.27 -4.98 -3.46
N LEU A 78 -3.35 -5.91 -3.24
CA LEU A 78 -3.15 -7.07 -4.09
C LEU A 78 -4.14 -8.18 -3.72
N THR A 79 -4.51 -8.98 -4.72
CA THR A 79 -5.39 -10.15 -4.55
C THR A 79 -4.65 -11.38 -3.99
N GLU A 80 -3.32 -11.33 -4.01
CA GLU A 80 -2.43 -12.31 -3.39
C GLU A 80 -2.69 -12.37 -1.88
N LYS A 81 -2.95 -13.57 -1.36
CA LYS A 81 -2.96 -13.83 0.08
C LYS A 81 -1.55 -14.25 0.50
N VAL A 82 -1.15 -13.82 1.70
CA VAL A 82 0.07 -14.29 2.38
C VAL A 82 -0.09 -15.75 2.78
#